data_AF-A0A0Q8DND5-F1
#
_entry.id   AF-A0A0Q8DND5-F1
#
_cell.length_a   1.000
_cell.length_b   1.000
_cell.length_c   1.000
_cell.angle_alpha   90.00
_cell.angle_beta   90.00
_cell.angle_gamma   90.00
#
_symmetry.space_group_name_H-M   'P 1'
#
loop_
_entity.id
_entity.type
_entity.pdbx_description
1 polymer ?
#
loop_
_entity_poly.entity_id
_entity_poly.type
_entity_poly.pdbx_seq_one_letter_code
_entity_poly.pdbx_strand_id
1 'polypeptide(L)'
;MTEFATLDGKNMLDFVGRAEHLEEDMNKLGDALGLTIQKAPDHNVRTGTCSESLKYIDKYTPRSIQIVNDLYAQDFANFGYTMLDPA
;
A
#
# COMPACT_ATOMS: atom_id res chain seq x y z
N MET A 1 -6.84 -6.52 -13.61
CA MET A 1 -7.40 -5.16 -13.64
C MET A 1 -6.19 -4.27 -13.89
N THR A 2 -5.84 -4.08 -15.17
CA THR A 2 -4.49 -3.67 -15.59
C THR A 2 -4.50 -2.33 -16.33
N GLU A 3 -5.68 -1.70 -16.44
CA GLU A 3 -5.90 -0.53 -17.28
C GLU A 3 -6.17 0.69 -16.40
N PHE A 4 -5.18 1.11 -15.61
CA PHE A 4 -5.34 2.30 -14.76
C PHE A 4 -4.39 3.45 -15.13
N ALA A 5 -3.30 3.16 -15.86
CA ALA A 5 -2.34 4.15 -16.33
C ALA A 5 -2.34 4.22 -17.87
N THR A 6 -3.53 4.36 -18.46
CA THR A 6 -3.69 4.51 -19.92
C THR A 6 -3.92 5.97 -20.31
N LEU A 7 -3.21 6.46 -21.32
CA LEU A 7 -3.47 7.75 -21.97
C LEU A 7 -3.89 7.48 -23.42
N ASP A 8 -5.03 8.03 -23.85
CA ASP A 8 -5.60 7.81 -25.20
C ASP A 8 -5.71 6.32 -25.60
N GLY A 9 -6.02 5.45 -24.64
CA GLY A 9 -6.18 4.00 -24.85
C GLY A 9 -4.86 3.23 -25.00
N LYS A 10 -3.71 3.86 -24.76
CA LYS A 10 -2.41 3.19 -24.71
C LYS A 10 -1.93 3.09 -23.27
N ASN A 11 -1.51 1.89 -22.85
CA ASN A 11 -0.87 1.72 -21.55
C ASN A 11 0.46 2.48 -21.55
N MET A 12 0.55 3.49 -20.70
CA MET A 12 1.72 4.36 -20.62
C MET A 12 2.72 3.89 -19.55
N LEU A 13 2.25 3.16 -18.54
CA LEU A 13 3.06 2.83 -17.37
C LEU A 13 2.51 1.60 -16.63
N ASP A 14 3.39 0.64 -16.33
CA ASP A 14 3.09 -0.38 -15.34
C ASP A 14 3.39 0.17 -13.94
N PHE A 15 2.39 0.78 -13.31
CA PHE A 15 2.54 1.37 -11.98
C PHE A 15 2.06 0.39 -10.90
N VAL A 16 2.71 0.42 -9.73
CA VAL A 16 2.28 -0.33 -8.55
C VAL A 16 2.33 0.65 -7.39
N GLY A 17 1.16 1.17 -7.02
CA GLY A 17 1.01 2.11 -5.91
C GLY A 17 0.78 1.40 -4.58
N ARG A 18 1.23 2.02 -3.50
CA ARG A 18 0.96 1.59 -2.12
C ARG A 18 -0.18 2.41 -1.56
N ALA A 19 -1.20 1.76 -1.00
CA ALA A 19 -2.35 2.45 -0.41
C ALA A 19 -1.94 3.35 0.76
N GLU A 20 -0.84 3.00 1.45
CA GLU A 20 -0.25 3.75 2.55
C GLU A 20 0.26 5.13 2.09
N HIS A 21 0.73 5.23 0.85
CA HIS A 21 1.30 6.44 0.24
C HIS A 21 0.47 6.88 -0.98
N LEU A 22 -0.82 6.57 -1.01
CA LEU A 22 -1.68 6.73 -2.18
C LEU A 22 -1.61 8.14 -2.78
N GLU A 23 -1.62 9.19 -1.96
CA GLU A 23 -1.54 10.58 -2.44
C GLU A 23 -0.19 10.89 -3.10
N GLU A 24 0.92 10.50 -2.48
CA GLU A 24 2.27 10.70 -3.03
C GLU A 24 2.45 9.91 -4.33
N ASP A 25 1.91 8.70 -4.37
CA ASP A 25 1.96 7.80 -5.51
C ASP A 25 1.08 8.32 -6.67
N MET A 26 -0.08 8.93 -6.37
CA MET A 26 -0.90 9.62 -7.38
C MET A 26 -0.20 10.87 -7.91
N ASN A 27 0.52 11.63 -7.07
CA ASN A 27 1.29 12.77 -7.56
C ASN A 27 2.40 12.33 -8.52
N LYS A 28 3.16 11.28 -8.19
CA LYS A 28 4.18 10.69 -9.08
C LYS A 28 3.58 10.20 -10.40
N LEU A 29 2.39 9.58 -10.34
CA LEU A 29 1.65 9.14 -11.53
C LEU A 29 1.24 10.35 -12.39
N GLY A 30 0.72 11.41 -11.76
CA GLY A 30 0.38 12.67 -12.41
C GLY A 30 1.58 13.28 -13.14
N ASP A 31 2.72 13.40 -12.45
CA ASP A 31 3.97 13.91 -13.02
C ASP A 31 4.43 13.07 -14.23
N ALA A 32 4.37 11.74 -14.12
CA ALA A 32 4.75 10.83 -15.20
C ALA A 32 3.82 10.93 -16.43
N LEU A 33 2.54 11.25 -16.21
CA LEU A 33 1.54 11.42 -17.28
C LEU A 33 1.41 12.88 -17.75
N GLY A 34 2.11 13.83 -17.13
CA GLY A 34 1.97 15.26 -17.41
C GLY A 34 0.62 15.84 -17.00
N LEU A 35 -0.05 15.22 -16.03
CA LEU A 35 -1.38 15.59 -15.53
C LEU A 35 -1.30 16.13 -14.10
N THR A 36 -1.97 17.24 -13.85
CA THR A 36 -2.20 17.71 -12.48
C THR A 36 -3.35 16.92 -11.86
N ILE A 37 -3.03 15.98 -10.98
CA ILE A 37 -4.04 15.23 -10.23
C ILE A 37 -4.44 16.03 -8.99
N GLN A 38 -5.73 16.33 -8.86
CA GLN A 38 -6.25 16.95 -7.65
C GLN A 38 -6.36 15.92 -6.53
N LYS A 39 -5.98 16.32 -5.31
CA LYS A 39 -6.13 15.48 -4.12
C LYS A 39 -7.58 15.04 -3.97
N ALA A 40 -7.82 13.73 -3.96
CA ALA A 40 -9.13 13.17 -3.68
C ALA A 40 -9.52 13.41 -2.22
N PRO A 41 -10.82 13.55 -1.89
CA PRO A 41 -11.26 13.65 -0.50
C PRO A 41 -10.85 12.39 0.27
N ASP A 42 -10.24 12.59 1.44
CA ASP A 42 -9.82 11.51 2.32
C ASP A 42 -11.06 10.79 2.88
N HIS A 43 -11.44 9.66 2.28
CA HIS A 43 -12.48 8.78 2.83
C HIS A 43 -11.96 7.89 3.98
N ASN A 44 -10.65 7.90 4.22
CA ASN A 44 -10.04 7.21 5.35
C ASN A 44 -10.36 7.97 6.64
N VAL A 45 -11.23 7.40 7.48
CA VAL A 45 -11.50 7.89 8.84
C VAL A 45 -10.28 7.58 9.72
N ARG A 46 -9.25 8.43 9.68
CA ARG A 46 -8.14 8.40 10.64
C ARG A 46 -8.56 9.17 11.90
N THR A 47 -9.41 8.58 12.74
CA THR A 47 -9.69 9.11 14.08
C THR A 47 -8.49 8.85 15.00
N GLY A 48 -7.52 9.76 14.98
CA GLY A 48 -6.42 9.81 15.94
C GLY A 48 -5.03 9.88 15.30
N THR A 49 -4.08 10.36 16.10
CA THR A 49 -2.64 10.34 15.81
C THR A 49 -2.25 8.95 15.31
N CYS A 50 -1.60 8.91 14.15
CA CYS A 50 -1.04 7.72 13.55
C CYS A 50 0.05 7.21 14.51
N SER A 51 -0.31 6.36 15.47
CA SER A 51 0.66 5.68 16.29
C SER A 51 1.46 4.77 15.38
N GLU A 52 2.79 4.87 15.43
CA GLU A 52 3.71 3.96 14.73
C GLU A 52 3.44 2.49 15.11
N SER A 53 2.78 2.27 16.26
CA SER A 53 2.23 0.98 16.64
C SER A 53 0.93 0.67 15.88
N LEU A 54 1.00 -0.40 15.10
CA LEU A 54 -0.11 -1.00 14.38
C LEU A 54 -1.11 -1.58 15.41
N LYS A 55 -2.14 -0.83 15.79
CA LYS A 55 -3.18 -1.20 16.79
C LYS A 55 -3.88 -2.55 16.54
N TYR A 56 -3.70 -3.13 15.35
CA TYR A 56 -4.27 -4.42 14.99
C TYR A 56 -3.33 -5.60 15.34
N ILE A 57 -2.03 -5.36 15.51
CA ILE A 57 -1.06 -6.40 15.90
C ILE A 57 -1.39 -6.95 17.28
N ASP A 58 -1.93 -6.14 18.18
CA ASP A 58 -2.34 -6.56 19.53
C ASP A 58 -3.39 -7.70 19.52
N LYS A 59 -4.08 -7.91 18.39
CA LYS A 59 -5.06 -9.00 18.22
C LYS A 59 -4.43 -10.30 17.71
N TYR A 60 -3.17 -10.27 17.27
CA TYR A 60 -2.50 -11.43 16.71
C TYR A 60 -1.82 -12.22 17.83
N THR A 61 -2.11 -13.51 17.87
CA THR A 61 -1.35 -14.42 18.73
C THR A 61 0.00 -14.76 18.09
N PRO A 62 1.02 -15.18 18.85
CA PRO A 62 2.27 -15.71 18.31
C PRO A 62 2.07 -16.74 17.18
N ARG A 63 1.07 -17.63 17.36
CA ARG A 63 0.68 -18.62 16.37
C ARG A 63 0.12 -17.99 15.09
N SER A 64 -0.68 -16.93 15.22
CA SER A 64 -1.24 -16.21 14.07
C SER A 64 -0.14 -15.48 13.29
N ILE A 65 0.83 -14.89 13.98
CA ILE A 65 2.00 -14.24 13.36
C ILE A 65 2.80 -15.28 12.56
N GLN A 66 3.07 -16.43 13.16
CA GLN A 66 3.79 -17.51 12.49
C GLN A 66 3.07 -18.00 11.22
N ILE A 67 1.77 -18.24 11.28
CA ILE A 67 0.97 -18.64 10.11
C ILE A 67 1.04 -17.59 9.01
N VAL A 68 0.97 -16.31 9.35
CA VAL A 68 0.98 -15.20 8.37
C VAL A 68 2.37 -15.05 7.76
N ASN A 69 3.43 -15.13 8.56
CA ASN A 69 4.80 -15.11 8.06
C ASN A 69 5.05 -16.29 7.11
N ASP A 70 4.62 -17.50 7.47
CA ASP A 70 4.81 -18.69 6.64
C ASP A 70 4.00 -18.61 5.34
N LEU A 71 2.74 -18.17 5.42
CA LEU A 71 1.84 -18.12 4.27
C LEU A 71 2.21 -17.01 3.28
N TYR A 72 2.64 -15.84 3.76
CA TYR A 72 2.91 -14.66 2.94
C TYR A 72 4.41 -14.34 2.83
N ALA A 73 5.31 -15.27 3.21
CA ALA A 73 6.77 -15.04 3.21
C ALA A 73 7.26 -14.46 1.88
N GLN A 74 6.75 -14.99 0.77
CA GLN A 74 7.12 -14.56 -0.57
C GLN A 74 6.59 -13.15 -0.89
N ASP A 75 5.37 -12.82 -0.44
CA ASP A 75 4.80 -11.49 -0.61
C ASP A 75 5.56 -10.45 0.21
N PHE A 76 5.91 -10.77 1.46
CA PHE A 76 6.78 -9.91 2.28
C PHE A 76 8.10 -9.60 1.57
N ALA A 77 8.73 -10.60 0.95
CA ALA A 77 9.96 -10.40 0.17
C ALA A 77 9.72 -9.57 -1.10
N ASN A 78 8.67 -9.87 -1.87
CA ASN A 78 8.36 -9.19 -3.14
C ASN A 78 7.96 -7.72 -2.95
N PHE A 79 7.24 -7.41 -1.88
CA PHE A 79 6.77 -6.06 -1.57
C PHE A 79 7.67 -5.31 -0.58
N GLY A 80 8.74 -5.94 -0.08
CA GLY A 80 9.72 -5.33 0.82
C GLY A 80 9.15 -4.96 2.20
N TYR A 81 8.21 -5.76 2.71
CA TYR A 81 7.65 -5.59 4.05
C TYR A 81 8.43 -6.45 5.07
N THR A 82 8.59 -5.93 6.29
CA THR A 82 9.27 -6.64 7.38
C THR A 82 8.32 -7.63 8.05
N MET A 83 8.75 -8.89 8.20
CA MET A 83 8.01 -9.89 8.97
C MET A 83 8.13 -9.60 10.47
N LEU A 84 7.09 -9.93 11.23
CA LEU A 84 7.08 -9.74 12.69
C LEU A 84 7.65 -10.97 13.40
N ASP A 85 8.36 -10.77 14.51
CA ASP A 85 8.85 -11.87 15.34
C ASP A 85 7.68 -12.43 16.19
N PRO A 86 7.41 -13.75 16.16
CA PRO A 86 6.40 -14.36 17.02
C PRO A 86 6.82 -14.51 18.50
N ALA A 87 8.03 -14.08 18.91
CA ALA A 87 8.58 -14.26 20.26
C ALA A 87 7.80 -13.55 21.40
#